data_AF-A0A0F2LMK7-F1
#
_entry.id   AF-A0A0F2LMK7-F1
#
_cell.length_a   1.000
_cell.length_b   1.000
_cell.length_c   1.000
_cell.angle_alpha   90.00
_cell.angle_beta   90.00
_cell.angle_gamma   90.00
#
_symmetry.space_group_name_H-M   'P 1'
#
loop_
_entity.id
_entity.type
_entity.pdbx_description
1 polymer ?
#
loop_
_entity_poly.entity_id
_entity_poly.type
_entity_poly.pdbx_seq_one_letter_code
_entity_poly.pdbx_strand_id
1 'polypeptide(L)'
;MRYSQYIRNVCFNLGMPYSEEVVELFYNMKEKKKLRGRPLKAVVGALIYITARKHGVPLSFDDIAKVLNVDKRQLIARAKSIIKENNFTIAPPPVDAYLKMVA
;
A
#
# COMPACT_ATOMS: atom_id res chain seq x y z
N MET A 1 -3.41 -14.14 -12.24
CA MET A 1 -4.61 -13.33 -12.57
C MET A 1 -5.50 -12.95 -11.39
N ARG A 2 -5.77 -13.80 -10.38
CA ARG A 2 -6.67 -13.41 -9.26
C ARG A 2 -6.21 -12.19 -8.42
N TYR A 3 -4.91 -12.00 -8.21
CA TYR A 3 -4.39 -10.90 -7.37
C TYR A 3 -4.41 -9.53 -8.07
N SER A 4 -4.18 -9.49 -9.38
CA SER A 4 -4.22 -8.22 -10.13
C SER A 4 -5.62 -7.62 -10.12
N GLN A 5 -6.64 -8.46 -10.27
CA GLN A 5 -8.04 -8.03 -10.18
C GLN A 5 -8.41 -7.59 -8.75
N TYR A 6 -7.92 -8.29 -7.73
CA TYR A 6 -8.10 -7.86 -6.33
C TYR A 6 -7.47 -6.49 -6.06
N ILE A 7 -6.20 -6.30 -6.45
CA ILE A 7 -5.49 -5.02 -6.29
C ILE A 7 -6.22 -3.91 -7.05
N ARG A 8 -6.68 -4.18 -8.27
CA ARG A 8 -7.47 -3.23 -9.07
C ARG A 8 -8.74 -2.78 -8.36
N ASN A 9 -9.50 -3.70 -7.78
CA ASN A 9 -10.71 -3.36 -7.02
C ASN A 9 -10.38 -2.50 -5.80
N VAL A 10 -9.28 -2.78 -5.10
CA VAL A 10 -8.85 -1.99 -3.94
C VAL A 10 -8.43 -0.58 -4.36
N CYS A 11 -7.65 -0.43 -5.43
CA CYS A 11 -7.29 0.88 -5.99
C CYS A 11 -8.53 1.69 -6.37
N PHE A 12 -9.50 1.05 -7.04
CA PHE A 12 -10.76 1.69 -7.41
C PHE A 12 -11.54 2.19 -6.18
N ASN A 13 -11.66 1.37 -5.14
CA ASN A 13 -12.35 1.74 -3.89
C ASN A 13 -11.61 2.84 -3.11
N LEU A 14 -10.31 3.00 -3.33
CA LEU A 14 -9.50 4.07 -2.74
C LEU A 14 -9.46 5.35 -3.59
N GLY A 15 -10.16 5.37 -4.75
CA GLY A 15 -10.18 6.53 -5.64
C GLY A 15 -8.84 6.81 -6.32
N MET A 16 -7.93 5.84 -6.40
CA MET A 16 -6.62 6.00 -7.01
C MET A 16 -6.49 5.22 -8.32
N PRO A 17 -5.68 5.71 -9.29
CA PRO A 17 -5.44 5.00 -10.53
C PRO A 17 -4.76 3.65 -10.25
N TYR A 18 -5.19 2.62 -10.97
CA TYR A 18 -4.54 1.31 -10.92
C TYR A 18 -3.10 1.41 -11.41
N SER A 19 -2.17 0.87 -10.62
CA SER A 19 -0.75 0.83 -10.95
C SER A 19 -0.27 -0.62 -11.05
N GLU A 20 0.29 -0.98 -12.20
CA GLU A 20 0.90 -2.30 -12.42
C GLU A 20 2.10 -2.54 -11.50
N GLU A 21 2.79 -1.47 -11.08
CA GLU A 21 3.90 -1.52 -10.13
C GLU A 21 3.50 -2.23 -8.82
N VAL A 22 2.27 -2.02 -8.34
CA VAL A 22 1.77 -2.69 -7.12
C VAL A 22 1.72 -4.21 -7.30
N VAL A 23 1.28 -4.65 -8.49
CA VAL A 23 1.11 -6.06 -8.83
C VAL A 23 2.47 -6.72 -8.97
N GLU A 24 3.41 -6.09 -9.67
CA GLU A 24 4.78 -6.57 -9.83
C GLU A 24 5.49 -6.69 -8.47
N LEU A 25 5.42 -5.66 -7.62
CA LEU A 25 6.00 -5.69 -6.28
C LEU A 25 5.41 -6.81 -5.42
N PHE A 26 4.10 -7.04 -5.53
CA PHE A 26 3.44 -8.13 -4.82
C PHE A 26 3.95 -9.50 -5.26
N TYR A 27 4.06 -9.74 -6.58
CA TYR A 27 4.60 -11.01 -7.09
C TYR A 27 6.07 -11.19 -6.69
N ASN A 28 6.90 -10.16 -6.82
CA ASN A 28 8.30 -10.19 -6.40
C ASN A 28 8.46 -10.56 -4.92
N MET A 29 7.61 -10.04 -4.03
CA MET A 29 7.63 -10.41 -2.61
C MET A 29 7.15 -11.83 -2.35
N LYS A 30 6.16 -12.29 -3.12
CA LYS A 30 5.61 -13.64 -3.03
C LYS A 30 6.66 -14.67 -3.44
N GLU A 31 7.36 -14.44 -4.55
CA GLU A 31 8.44 -15.31 -5.04
C GLU A 31 9.59 -15.41 -4.04
N LYS A 32 9.98 -14.28 -3.44
CA LYS A 32 10.99 -14.23 -2.37
C LYS A 32 10.53 -14.84 -1.04
N LYS A 33 9.33 -15.43 -0.98
CA LYS A 33 8.70 -16.01 0.23
C LYS A 33 8.61 -15.05 1.43
N LYS A 34 8.76 -13.74 1.21
CA LYS A 34 8.70 -12.68 2.24
C LYS A 34 7.29 -12.48 2.82
N LEU A 35 6.28 -13.08 2.20
CA LEU A 35 4.86 -12.92 2.57
C LEU A 35 4.32 -14.03 3.50
N ARG A 36 5.12 -15.05 3.84
CA ARG A 36 4.66 -16.19 4.67
C ARG A 36 4.19 -15.71 6.05
N GLY A 37 3.02 -16.19 6.48
CA GLY A 37 2.40 -15.83 7.77
C GLY A 37 1.85 -14.40 7.84
N ARG A 38 1.88 -13.64 6.74
CA ARG A 38 1.39 -12.26 6.70
C ARG A 38 0.00 -12.20 6.06
N PRO A 39 -0.98 -11.49 6.64
CA PRO A 39 -2.30 -11.37 6.03
C PRO A 39 -2.19 -10.61 4.70
N LEU A 40 -2.73 -11.23 3.64
CA LEU A 40 -2.68 -10.73 2.26
C LEU A 40 -3.11 -9.26 2.17
N LYS A 41 -4.22 -8.92 2.82
CA LYS A 41 -4.78 -7.57 2.83
C LYS A 41 -3.82 -6.53 3.38
N ALA A 42 -3.12 -6.83 4.48
CA ALA A 42 -2.16 -5.89 5.08
C ALA A 42 -0.95 -5.66 4.15
N VAL A 43 -0.50 -6.70 3.44
CA VAL A 43 0.58 -6.58 2.45
C VAL A 43 0.15 -5.72 1.28
N VAL A 44 -1.02 -6.00 0.70
CA VAL A 44 -1.56 -5.23 -0.44
C VAL A 44 -1.76 -3.78 -0.05
N GLY A 45 -2.38 -3.50 1.10
CA GLY A 45 -2.57 -2.12 1.58
C GLY A 45 -1.26 -1.37 1.81
N ALA A 46 -0.22 -2.05 2.33
CA ALA A 46 1.10 -1.46 2.48
C ALA A 46 1.77 -1.14 1.13
N LEU A 47 1.68 -2.03 0.14
CA LEU A 47 2.22 -1.79 -1.20
C LEU A 47 1.49 -0.67 -1.93
N ILE A 48 0.16 -0.61 -1.81
CA ILE A 48 -0.66 0.46 -2.35
C ILE A 48 -0.29 1.79 -1.71
N TYR A 49 -0.11 1.83 -0.39
CA TYR A 49 0.38 3.03 0.29
C TYR A 49 1.73 3.48 -0.28
N ILE A 50 2.70 2.56 -0.37
CA ILE A 50 4.06 2.89 -0.85
C ILE A 50 4.05 3.45 -2.27
N THR A 51 3.28 2.84 -3.17
CA THR A 51 3.17 3.28 -4.56
C THR A 51 2.39 4.59 -4.69
N ALA A 52 1.25 4.72 -4.01
CA ALA A 52 0.52 5.99 -3.93
C ALA A 52 1.44 7.14 -3.51
N ARG A 53 2.32 6.87 -2.53
CA ARG A 53 3.30 7.83 -2.02
C ARG A 53 4.39 8.17 -3.01
N LYS A 54 4.88 7.20 -3.79
CA LYS A 54 5.82 7.46 -4.89
C LYS A 54 5.19 8.34 -5.98
N HIS A 55 3.91 8.13 -6.27
CA HIS A 55 3.16 8.85 -7.30
C HIS A 55 2.57 10.19 -6.81
N GLY A 56 2.86 10.60 -5.56
CA GLY A 56 2.34 11.86 -5.00
C GLY A 56 0.84 11.88 -4.72
N VAL A 57 0.18 10.71 -4.71
CA VAL A 57 -1.24 10.57 -4.41
C VAL A 57 -1.44 10.60 -2.89
N PRO A 58 -2.22 11.54 -2.34
CA PRO A 58 -2.49 11.58 -0.90
C PRO A 58 -3.37 10.39 -0.52
N LEU A 59 -2.83 9.48 0.30
CA LEU A 59 -3.53 8.30 0.78
C LEU A 59 -3.23 8.06 2.26
N SER A 60 -4.27 7.96 3.10
CA SER A 60 -4.08 7.78 4.55
C SER A 60 -4.10 6.30 4.92
N PHE A 61 -3.40 5.96 6.00
CA PHE A 61 -3.49 4.62 6.56
C PHE A 61 -4.91 4.29 7.05
N ASP A 62 -5.71 5.29 7.44
CA ASP A 62 -7.09 5.10 7.87
C ASP A 62 -8.00 4.69 6.71
N ASP A 63 -7.86 5.32 5.54
CA ASP A 63 -8.67 5.00 4.36
C ASP A 63 -8.41 3.56 3.89
N ILE A 64 -7.14 3.18 3.85
CA ILE A 64 -6.73 1.82 3.48
C ILE A 64 -7.24 0.81 4.51
N ALA A 65 -7.12 1.11 5.80
CA ALA A 65 -7.60 0.25 6.88
C ALA A 65 -9.13 0.03 6.78
N LYS A 66 -9.89 1.09 6.49
CA LYS A 66 -11.35 1.02 6.27
C LYS A 66 -11.71 0.17 5.06
N VAL A 67 -11.13 0.45 3.88
CA VAL A 67 -11.44 -0.29 2.63
C VAL A 67 -11.09 -1.77 2.73
N LEU A 68 -9.97 -2.10 3.36
CA LEU A 68 -9.50 -3.48 3.47
C LEU A 68 -10.07 -4.22 4.69
N ASN A 69 -10.69 -3.50 5.62
CA ASN A 69 -11.11 -4.00 6.93
C ASN A 69 -9.95 -4.72 7.65
N VAL A 70 -8.89 -3.96 7.92
CA VAL A 70 -7.67 -4.43 8.59
C VAL A 70 -7.23 -3.44 9.66
N ASP A 71 -6.54 -3.94 10.69
CA ASP A 71 -6.02 -3.09 11.75
C ASP A 71 -4.96 -2.11 11.20
N LYS A 72 -5.18 -0.81 11.41
CA LYS A 72 -4.27 0.27 11.05
C LYS A 72 -2.86 0.06 11.59
N ARG A 73 -2.71 -0.39 12.84
CA ARG A 73 -1.40 -0.64 13.47
C ARG A 73 -0.64 -1.72 12.74
N GLN A 74 -1.34 -2.79 12.35
CA GLN A 74 -0.74 -3.85 11.54
C GLN A 74 -0.31 -3.29 10.18
N LEU A 75 -1.14 -2.47 9.54
CA LEU A 75 -0.82 -1.91 8.23
C LEU A 75 0.42 -0.99 8.28
N ILE A 76 0.51 -0.11 9.29
CA ILE A 76 1.67 0.76 9.51
C ILE A 76 2.94 -0.06 9.77
N ALA A 77 2.86 -1.05 10.66
CA ALA A 77 4.01 -1.90 10.98
C ALA A 77 4.51 -2.64 9.72
N ARG A 78 3.59 -3.11 8.88
CA ARG A 78 3.93 -3.81 7.63
C ARG A 78 4.50 -2.87 6.58
N ALA A 79 3.94 -1.67 6.41
CA ALA A 79 4.51 -0.66 5.52
C ALA A 79 5.96 -0.35 5.91
N LYS A 80 6.23 -0.10 7.20
CA LYS A 80 7.60 0.15 7.70
C LYS A 80 8.55 -1.03 7.45
N SER A 81 8.12 -2.26 7.72
CA SER A 81 8.91 -3.47 7.46
C SER A 81 9.23 -3.63 5.97
N ILE A 82 8.24 -3.43 5.09
CA ILE A 82 8.43 -3.56 3.64
C ILE A 82 9.41 -2.51 3.10
N ILE A 83 9.29 -1.27 3.55
CA ILE A 83 10.17 -0.15 3.17
C ILE A 83 11.62 -0.49 3.52
N LYS A 84 11.84 -0.96 4.76
CA LYS A 84 13.16 -1.36 5.26
C LYS A 84 13.72 -2.58 4.51
N GLU A 85 12.89 -3.58 4.23
CA GLU A 85 13.33 -4.85 3.61
C GLU A 85 13.63 -4.77 2.11
N ASN A 86 13.15 -3.74 1.41
CA ASN A 86 13.34 -3.58 -0.04
C ASN A 86 14.08 -2.29 -0.41
N ASN A 87 14.66 -1.58 0.57
CA ASN A 87 15.34 -0.30 0.36
C ASN A 87 14.52 0.68 -0.49
N PHE A 88 13.20 0.73 -0.30
CA PHE A 88 12.40 1.71 -1.00
C PHE A 88 12.75 3.11 -0.51
N THR A 89 13.34 3.92 -1.37
CA THR A 89 13.51 5.36 -1.16
C THR A 89 12.13 6.01 -1.32
N ILE A 90 11.40 6.13 -0.22
CA ILE A 90 10.14 6.88 -0.19
C ILE A 90 10.46 8.24 0.43
N ALA A 91 10.29 9.30 -0.35
CA ALA A 91 10.42 10.64 0.18
C ALA A 91 9.38 10.86 1.30
N PRO A 92 9.73 11.59 2.38
CA PRO A 92 8.72 12.08 3.31
C PRO A 92 7.68 12.88 2.51
N PRO A 93 6.39 12.76 2.86
CA PRO A 93 5.40 13.52 2.14
C PRO A 93 5.61 15.01 2.40
N PRO A 94 5.33 15.87 1.42
CA PRO A 94 5.19 17.29 1.72
C PRO A 94 4.07 17.49 2.74
N VAL A 95 4.27 18.41 3.69
CA VAL A 95 3.32 18.73 4.77
C VAL A 95 1.93 19.07 4.19
N ASP A 96 1.90 19.69 3.01
CA ASP A 96 0.68 20.07 2.28
C ASP A 96 -0.22 18.90 1.90
N ALA A 97 0.34 17.70 1.71
CA ALA A 97 -0.43 16.51 1.40
C ALA A 97 -1.29 16.05 2.59
N TYR A 98 -0.89 16.36 3.83
CA TYR A 98 -1.71 16.10 5.02
C TYR A 98 -2.83 17.12 5.18
N LEU A 99 -2.63 18.37 4.75
CA LEU A 99 -3.63 19.43 4.86
C LEU A 99 -4.84 19.17 3.95
N LYS A 100 -4.64 18.57 2.77
CA LYS A 100 -5.73 18.20 1.84
C LYS A 100 -6.65 17.07 2.34
N MET A 101 -6.30 16.41 3.44
CA MET A 101 -7.15 15.37 4.06
C MET A 101 -8.04 15.90 5.20
N VAL A 102 -7.76 17.11 5.69
CA VAL A 102 -8.44 17.72 6.84
C VAL A 102 -9.28 18.95 6.44
N ALA A 103 -9.11 19.44 5.21
CA ALA A 103 -9.94 20.48 4.59
C ALA A 103 -11.09 19.86 3.79
#